data_AF-A0A7J3CJW1-F1
#
_entry.id   AF-A0A7J3CJW1-F1
#
_cell.length_a   1.000
_cell.length_b   1.000
_cell.length_c   1.000
_cell.angle_alpha   90.00
_cell.angle_beta   90.00
_cell.angle_gamma   90.00
#
_symmetry.space_group_name_H-M   'P 1'
#
loop_
_entity.id
_entity.type
_entity.pdbx_description
1 polymer ?
#
loop_
_entity_poly.entity_id
_entity_poly.type
_entity_poly.pdbx_seq_one_letter_code
_entity_poly.pdbx_strand_id
1 'polypeptide(L)' 'MKTILIGADGGTRWVIDNLNLKGFEELKEEGFFTEIDSLLPFQSEPSWPSIYTGNSPRKHGIIEFFYLKKDYEKDY' A
#
# COMPACT_ATOMS: atom_id res chain seq x y z
N MET A 1 -9.39 8.73 22.03
CA MET A 1 -8.01 8.60 21.53
C MET A 1 -8.01 9.03 20.07
N LYS A 2 -7.02 9.81 19.62
CA LYS A 2 -6.86 10.16 18.20
C LYS A 2 -5.90 9.15 17.57
N THR A 3 -6.21 8.64 16.39
CA THR A 3 -5.39 7.65 15.67
C THR A 3 -4.82 8.29 14.41
N ILE A 4 -3.53 8.07 14.17
CA ILE A 4 -2.84 8.50 12.95
C ILE A 4 -2.41 7.24 12.20
N LEU A 5 -2.77 7.14 10.92
CA LEU A 5 -2.30 6.11 10.01
C LEU A 5 -1.33 6.75 9.01
N ILE A 6 -0.11 6.25 8.94
CA ILE A 6 0.92 6.67 7.98
C ILE A 6 1.20 5.49 7.08
N GLY A 7 1.05 5.68 5.76
CA GLY A 7 1.44 4.69 4.77
C GLY A 7 2.70 5.12 4.04
N ALA A 8 3.61 4.16 3.82
CA ALA A 8 4.81 4.35 3.00
C ALA A 8 4.68 3.52 1.72
N ASP A 9 4.56 4.19 0.56
CA ASP A 9 4.51 3.50 -0.73
C ASP A 9 5.87 2.84 -1.04
N GLY A 10 5.85 1.60 -1.56
CA GLY A 10 7.05 0.82 -1.82
C GLY A 10 7.86 0.41 -0.58
N GLY A 11 7.29 0.50 0.63
CA GLY A 11 7.94 0.22 1.91
C GLY A 11 8.21 -1.27 2.20
N THR A 12 8.83 -1.98 1.26
CA THR A 12 9.20 -3.41 1.43
C THR A 12 10.16 -3.57 2.61
N ARG A 13 10.12 -4.73 3.30
CA ARG A 13 10.90 -5.00 4.51
C ARG A 13 12.38 -4.61 4.40
N TRP A 14 13.04 -5.00 3.32
CA TRP A 14 14.46 -4.68 3.09
C TRP A 14 14.72 -3.18 2.97
N VAL A 15 13.77 -2.37 2.45
CA VAL A 15 13.90 -0.91 2.42
C VAL A 15 13.86 -0.36 3.84
N ILE A 16 12.88 -0.80 4.63
CA ILE A 16 12.66 -0.33 6.00
C ILE A 16 13.82 -0.70 6.93
N ASP A 17 14.41 -1.88 6.77
CA ASP A 17 15.55 -2.33 7.58
C ASP A 17 16.84 -1.55 7.26
N ASN A 18 16.94 -0.90 6.10
CA ASN A 18 18.09 -0.08 5.71
C ASN A 18 17.90 1.42 6.01
N LEU A 19 16.75 1.82 6.56
CA LEU A 19 16.54 3.21 6.99
C LEU A 19 17.24 3.47 8.32
N ASN A 20 18.18 4.41 8.34
CA ASN A 20 18.80 4.88 9.58
C ASN A 20 18.08 6.15 10.08
N LEU A 21 16.90 5.95 10.67
CA LEU A 21 16.06 7.03 11.19
C LEU A 21 15.78 6.78 12.67
N LYS A 22 16.34 7.60 13.56
CA LYS A 22 16.23 7.44 15.02
C LYS A 22 14.78 7.20 15.50
N GLY A 23 13.83 7.99 15.00
CA GLY A 23 12.43 7.84 15.38
C GLY A 23 11.78 6.53 14.91
N PHE A 24 12.23 5.93 13.81
CA PHE A 24 11.73 4.61 13.39
C PHE A 24 12.26 3.50 14.29
N GLU A 25 13.52 3.59 14.74
CA GLU A 25 14.10 2.61 15.65
C GLU A 25 13.38 2.63 17.01
N GLU A 26 13.11 3.81 17.57
CA GLU A 26 12.30 3.97 18.79
C GLU A 26 10.89 3.33 18.63
N LEU A 27 10.23 3.55 17.48
CA LEU A 27 8.93 2.94 17.18
C LEU A 27 8.97 1.41 17.04
N LYS A 28 10.07 0.85 16.52
CA LYS A 28 10.27 -0.61 16.41
C LYS A 28 10.51 -1.25 17.78
N GLU A 29 11.29 -0.59 18.64
CA GLU A 29 11.66 -1.10 19.97
C GLU A 29 10.52 -0.99 20.99
N GLU A 30 9.81 0.13 21.01
CA GLU A 30 8.72 0.39 21.97
C GLU A 30 7.35 -0.13 21.50
N GLY A 31 7.22 -0.41 20.20
CA GLY A 31 5.98 -0.79 19.55
C GLY A 31 5.90 -2.25 19.11
N PHE A 32 5.13 -2.49 18.05
CA PHE A 32 5.03 -3.79 17.40
C PHE A 32 5.44 -3.65 15.94
N PHE A 33 6.44 -4.45 15.53
CA PHE A 33 6.98 -4.42 14.18
C PHE A 33 6.95 -5.82 13.55
N THR A 34 6.24 -5.94 12.45
CA THR A 34 6.12 -7.18 11.67
C THR A 34 6.12 -6.88 10.18
N GLU A 35 6.50 -7.88 9.39
CA GLU A 35 6.18 -7.90 7.97
C GLU A 35 4.67 -8.14 7.77
N ILE A 36 4.10 -7.50 6.76
CA ILE A 36 2.68 -7.60 6.39
C ILE A 36 2.59 -8.20 5.00
N ASP A 37 1.78 -9.25 4.85
CA ASP A 37 1.46 -9.81 3.55
C ASP A 37 0.67 -8.80 2.72
N SER A 38 1.18 -8.51 1.53
CA SER A 38 0.47 -7.65 0.59
C SER A 38 -0.68 -8.40 -0.09
N LEU A 39 -1.53 -7.66 -0.81
CA LEU A 39 -2.67 -8.19 -1.56
C LEU A 39 -2.33 -8.44 -3.03
N LEU A 40 -3.17 -9.19 -3.74
CA LEU A 40 -3.07 -9.33 -5.19
C LEU A 40 -4.09 -8.42 -5.91
N PRO A 41 -3.68 -7.62 -6.91
CA PRO A 41 -2.31 -7.45 -7.42
C PRO A 41 -1.45 -6.50 -6.56
N PHE A 42 -0.12 -6.71 -6.49
CA PHE A 42 0.82 -5.90 -5.70
C PHE A 42 1.07 -4.52 -6.32
N GLN A 43 0.05 -3.70 -6.47
CA GLN A 43 0.13 -2.35 -7.02
C GLN A 43 -0.32 -1.32 -5.98
N SER A 44 -0.05 -0.04 -6.20
CA SER A 44 -0.48 1.00 -5.25
C SER A 44 -1.99 1.22 -5.32
N GLU A 45 -2.59 1.14 -6.51
CA GLU A 45 -4.00 1.50 -6.69
C GLU A 45 -5.03 0.58 -6.02
N PRO A 46 -4.84 -0.74 -5.84
CA PRO A 46 -5.76 -1.59 -5.10
C PRO A 46 -5.39 -1.64 -3.61
N SER A 47 -4.13 -1.34 -3.25
CA SER A 47 -3.57 -1.36 -1.90
C SER A 47 -4.14 -0.25 -1.05
N TRP A 48 -4.14 0.99 -1.54
CA TRP A 48 -4.69 2.12 -0.78
C TRP A 48 -6.18 1.92 -0.44
N PRO A 49 -7.09 1.62 -1.40
CA PRO A 49 -8.48 1.32 -1.10
C PRO A 49 -8.66 0.14 -0.16
N SER A 50 -7.83 -0.89 -0.27
CA SER A 50 -7.89 -2.01 0.67
C SER A 50 -7.53 -1.57 2.10
N ILE A 51 -6.52 -0.72 2.28
CA ILE A 51 -6.12 -0.18 3.59
C ILE A 51 -7.24 0.64 4.24
N TYR A 52 -7.83 1.61 3.52
CA TYR A 52 -8.81 2.52 4.14
C TYR A 52 -10.26 1.99 4.13
N THR A 53 -10.57 0.95 3.34
CA THR A 53 -11.91 0.30 3.35
C THR A 53 -11.96 -1.04 4.10
N GLY A 54 -10.81 -1.69 4.33
CA GLY A 54 -10.74 -3.04 4.88
C GLY A 54 -11.31 -4.12 3.95
N ASN A 55 -11.54 -3.82 2.67
CA ASN A 55 -12.08 -4.74 1.68
C ASN A 55 -11.00 -5.19 0.71
N SER A 56 -11.14 -6.39 0.13
CA SER A 56 -10.25 -6.83 -0.94
C SER A 56 -10.51 -6.11 -2.26
N PRO A 57 -9.57 -6.16 -3.23
CA PRO A 57 -9.74 -5.57 -4.56
C PRO A 57 -11.00 -6.04 -5.28
N ARG A 58 -11.35 -7.33 -5.13
CA ARG A 58 -12.59 -7.89 -5.65
C ARG A 58 -13.85 -7.19 -5.10
N LYS A 59 -13.84 -6.76 -3.84
CA LYS A 59 -15.01 -6.20 -3.17
C LYS A 59 -15.14 -4.69 -3.38
N HIS A 60 -14.03 -3.94 -3.45
CA HIS A 60 -14.08 -2.51 -3.77
C HIS A 60 -13.97 -2.21 -5.28
N GLY A 61 -13.57 -3.18 -6.10
CA GLY A 61 -13.61 -3.12 -7.57
C GLY A 61 -12.47 -2.34 -8.24
N ILE A 62 -11.43 -1.97 -7.50
CA ILE A 62 -10.27 -1.24 -8.03
C ILE A 62 -9.11 -2.23 -8.14
N ILE A 63 -8.62 -2.47 -9.36
CA ILE A 63 -7.57 -3.48 -9.65
C ILE A 63 -6.49 -3.01 -10.63
N GLU A 64 -6.63 -1.81 -11.20
CA GLU A 64 -5.60 -1.16 -12.03
C GLU A 64 -5.87 0.35 -12.13
N PHE A 65 -4.83 1.13 -12.47
CA PHE A 65 -4.94 2.58 -12.59
C PHE A 65 -5.77 3.01 -13.80
N PHE A 66 -5.69 2.23 -14.88
CA PHE A 66 -6.29 2.56 -16.16
C PHE A 66 -6.99 1.35 -16.73
N TYR A 67 -8.20 1.54 -17.22
CA TYR A 67 -8.89 0.55 -18.03
C TYR A 67 -8.88 1.03 -19.47
N LEU A 68 -8.28 0.26 -20.37
CA LEU A 68 -8.47 0.47 -21.79
C LEU A 68 -9.89 0.06 -22.14
N LYS A 69 -10.68 1.03 -22.62
CA LYS A 69 -12.00 0.71 -23.17
C LYS A 69 -11.81 -0.11 -24.45
N LYS A 70 -12.76 -0.99 -24.73
CA LYS A 70 -12.72 -1.85 -25.93
C LYS A 70 -12.72 -1.05 -27.25
N ASP A 71 -13.32 0.14 -27.23
CA ASP A 71 -13.44 1.08 -28.33
C ASP A 71 -12.34 2.16 -28.29
N TYR A 72 -11.28 1.96 -27.52
CA TYR A 72 -10.15 2.88 -27.52
C TYR A 72 -9.42 2.79 -28.87
N GLU A 73 -9.61 3.82 -29.69
CA GLU A 73 -8.79 4.08 -30.88
C GLU A 73 -7.70 5.10 -30.51
N LYS A 74 -6.46 4.77 -30.83
CA LYS A 74 -5.33 5.67 -30.61
C LYS A 74 -5.22 6.58 -31.83
N ASP A 75 -5.54 7.86 -31.65
CA ASP A 75 -5.32 8.90 -32.66
C ASP A 75 -3.80 9.07 -32.88
N TYR A 76 -3.35 8.90 -34.12
CA TYR A 76 -1.99 9.17 -34.58
C TYR A 76 -1.99 10.33 -35.59
#